data_AF-A0A6N6P5J9-F1
#
_entry.id   AF-A0A6N6P5J9-F1
#
_cell.length_a   1.000
_cell.length_b   1.000
_cell.length_c   1.000
_cell.angle_alpha   90.00
_cell.angle_beta   90.00
_cell.angle_gamma   90.00
#
_symmetry.space_group_name_H-M   'P 1'
#
loop_
_entity.id
_entity.type
_entity.pdbx_description
1 polymer ?
#
loop_
_entity_poly.entity_id
_entity_poly.type
_entity_poly.pdbx_seq_one_letter_code
_entity_poly.pdbx_strand_id
1 'polypeptide(L)'
;MMKRSGILLVLLGLALVLLSACQPVSDAWAAGWTEAAAHDQIMLVRAVPPSLGQQRLLSQSGVYPDLAGFLRTRGMPDFLAETSTHNRHFLILYYLNARRAYSCRAKAASTRQIEFTGPYRITRREDRLLREFRQQAAGRLAAGPAASGAP
;
A
#
# COMPACT_ATOMS: atom_id res chain seq x y z
N MET A 1 28.10 -0.79 55.64
CA MET A 1 28.32 -1.67 54.46
C MET A 1 26.99 -2.05 53.84
N MET A 2 26.40 -1.18 53.01
CA MET A 2 25.23 -1.47 52.15
C MET A 2 25.11 -0.27 51.22
N LYS A 3 25.55 -0.37 49.94
CA LYS A 3 25.29 0.67 48.91
C LYS A 3 25.74 0.33 47.48
N ARG A 4 26.45 -0.78 47.23
CA ARG A 4 26.95 -1.11 45.88
C ARG A 4 25.98 -1.95 45.05
N SER A 5 25.22 -2.86 45.67
CA SER A 5 24.30 -3.76 44.94
C SER A 5 23.03 -3.09 44.42
N GLY A 6 22.51 -2.06 45.11
CA GLY A 6 21.31 -1.33 44.68
C GLY A 6 21.55 -0.44 43.46
N ILE A 7 22.73 0.18 43.37
CA ILE A 7 23.10 1.03 42.23
C ILE A 7 23.29 0.18 40.97
N LEU A 8 23.81 -1.04 41.10
CA LEU A 8 24.01 -1.95 39.98
C LEU A 8 22.66 -2.44 39.40
N LEU A 9 21.67 -2.70 40.26
CA LEU A 9 20.31 -3.08 39.83
C LEU A 9 19.56 -1.92 39.15
N VAL A 10 19.75 -0.68 39.62
CA VAL A 10 19.15 0.51 39.00
C VAL A 10 19.78 0.79 37.63
N LEU A 11 21.10 0.66 37.50
CA LEU A 11 21.79 0.82 36.21
C LEU A 11 21.44 -0.28 35.21
N LEU A 12 21.29 -1.53 35.67
CA LEU A 12 20.86 -2.65 34.82
C LEU A 12 19.41 -2.48 34.35
N GLY A 13 18.51 -1.99 35.22
CA GLY A 13 17.14 -1.65 34.86
C GLY A 13 17.04 -0.50 33.84
N LEU A 14 17.87 0.53 34.00
CA LEU A 14 17.91 1.67 33.07
C LEU A 14 18.46 1.28 31.68
N ALA A 15 19.43 0.37 31.62
CA ALA A 15 19.95 -0.16 30.37
C ALA A 15 18.92 -1.00 29.60
N LEU A 16 18.07 -1.78 30.29
CA LEU A 16 16.99 -2.54 29.66
C LEU A 16 15.90 -1.64 29.04
N VAL A 17 15.58 -0.51 29.68
CA VAL A 17 14.55 0.43 29.16
C VAL A 17 15.03 1.14 27.88
N LEU A 18 16.33 1.40 27.75
CA LEU A 18 16.91 2.04 26.56
C LEU A 18 17.00 1.10 25.34
N LEU A 19 17.06 -0.22 25.54
CA LEU A 19 17.10 -1.20 24.46
C LEU A 19 15.72 -1.45 23.81
N SER A 20 14.62 -1.10 24.48
CA SER A 20 13.25 -1.20 23.95
C SER A 20 12.81 -0.04 23.04
N ALA A 21 13.66 0.97 22.83
CA ALA A 21 13.34 2.14 21.99
C ALA A 21 13.63 1.94 20.49
N CYS A 22 14.15 0.78 20.07
CA CYS A 22 14.23 0.40 18.66
C CYS A 22 12.86 -0.10 18.15
N GLN A 23 11.85 0.75 18.18
CA GLN A 23 10.67 0.55 17.34
C GLN A 23 11.06 0.95 15.90
N PRO A 24 10.65 0.19 14.87
CA PRO A 24 11.10 0.42 13.50
C PRO A 24 10.53 1.74 12.96
N VAL A 25 11.38 2.76 12.86
CA VAL A 25 11.12 4.01 12.11
C VAL A 25 10.97 3.75 10.60
N SER A 26 11.23 2.51 10.14
CA SER A 26 11.12 2.12 8.74
C SER A 26 9.71 2.19 8.18
N ASP A 27 8.68 1.87 8.97
CA ASP A 27 7.33 1.68 8.42
C ASP A 27 6.65 3.01 8.08
N ALA A 28 6.86 4.03 8.91
CA ALA A 28 6.36 5.38 8.64
C ALA A 28 7.11 6.05 7.46
N TRP A 29 8.41 5.79 7.34
CA TRP A 29 9.23 6.33 6.25
C TRP A 29 8.94 5.63 4.91
N ALA A 30 8.81 4.30 4.92
CA ALA A 30 8.39 3.51 3.76
C ALA A 30 6.96 3.90 3.32
N ALA A 31 6.03 4.08 4.27
CA ALA A 31 4.69 4.57 3.97
C ALA A 31 4.73 5.95 3.29
N GLY A 32 5.54 6.89 3.80
CA GLY A 32 5.69 8.23 3.22
C GLY A 32 6.28 8.24 1.80
N TRP A 33 7.26 7.38 1.52
CA TRP A 33 7.81 7.23 0.16
C TRP A 33 6.79 6.64 -0.82
N THR A 34 6.01 5.67 -0.37
CA THR A 34 4.97 5.07 -1.22
C THR A 34 3.82 6.03 -1.50
N GLU A 35 3.49 6.94 -0.57
CA GLU A 35 2.44 7.96 -0.76
C GLU A 35 2.78 8.91 -1.91
N ALA A 36 3.99 9.48 -1.92
CA ALA A 36 4.41 10.41 -2.97
C ALA A 36 4.50 9.75 -4.35
N ALA A 37 4.89 8.48 -4.40
CA ALA A 37 4.95 7.73 -5.66
C ALA A 37 3.58 7.24 -6.14
N ALA A 38 2.57 7.15 -5.27
CA ALA A 38 1.25 6.62 -5.58
C ALA A 38 0.22 7.70 -5.96
N HIS A 39 0.46 8.95 -5.56
CA HIS A 39 -0.47 10.05 -5.80
C HIS A 39 -0.74 10.26 -7.30
N ASP A 40 -2.01 10.21 -7.68
CA ASP A 40 -2.51 10.37 -9.06
C ASP A 40 -1.95 9.34 -10.06
N GLN A 41 -1.70 8.11 -9.60
CA GLN A 41 -1.22 7.02 -10.45
C GLN A 41 -2.13 5.80 -10.47
N ILE A 42 -2.15 5.12 -11.63
CA ILE A 42 -2.67 3.76 -11.77
C ILE A 42 -1.52 2.78 -11.57
N MET A 43 -1.61 1.97 -10.52
CA MET A 43 -0.58 1.04 -10.09
C MET A 43 -1.01 -0.40 -10.32
N LEU A 44 -0.10 -1.21 -10.87
CA LEU A 44 -0.27 -2.66 -10.92
C LEU A 44 -0.29 -3.23 -9.49
N VAL A 45 -1.23 -4.12 -9.20
CA VAL A 45 -1.30 -4.89 -7.95
C VAL A 45 -0.83 -6.32 -8.23
N ARG A 46 0.33 -6.68 -7.69
CA ARG A 46 0.94 -8.00 -7.88
C ARG A 46 1.67 -8.43 -6.62
N ALA A 47 1.50 -9.70 -6.26
CA ALA A 47 2.09 -10.30 -5.07
C ALA A 47 3.59 -10.64 -5.18
N VAL A 48 4.04 -11.08 -6.36
CA VAL A 48 5.41 -11.60 -6.54
C VAL A 48 5.99 -11.11 -7.88
N PRO A 49 7.14 -10.38 -7.87
CA PRO A 49 7.60 -9.60 -6.72
C PRO A 49 6.54 -8.55 -6.34
N PRO A 50 6.44 -8.19 -5.04
CA PRO A 50 5.42 -7.26 -4.56
C PRO A 50 5.54 -5.93 -5.31
N SER A 51 4.43 -5.47 -5.86
CA SER A 51 4.37 -4.17 -6.54
C SER A 51 4.05 -3.04 -5.57
N LEU A 52 4.37 -1.80 -5.95
CA LEU A 52 3.96 -0.60 -5.23
C LEU A 52 2.43 -0.61 -4.98
N GLY A 53 1.64 -0.94 -6.00
CA GLY A 53 0.18 -1.01 -5.87
C GLY A 53 -0.28 -2.04 -4.83
N GLN A 54 0.41 -3.17 -4.66
CA GLN A 54 0.09 -4.13 -3.62
C GLN A 54 0.42 -3.57 -2.22
N GLN A 55 1.60 -2.98 -2.06
CA GLN A 55 2.03 -2.38 -0.79
C GLN A 55 1.07 -1.27 -0.35
N ARG A 56 0.71 -0.38 -1.28
CA ARG A 56 -0.28 0.67 -1.07
C ARG A 56 -1.63 0.11 -0.66
N LEU A 57 -2.15 -0.86 -1.42
CA LEU A 57 -3.46 -1.45 -1.13
C LEU A 57 -3.51 -2.10 0.26
N LEU A 58 -2.45 -2.81 0.65
CA LEU A 58 -2.36 -3.44 1.96
C LEU A 58 -2.30 -2.38 3.07
N SER A 59 -1.49 -1.34 2.91
CA SER A 59 -1.43 -0.21 3.83
C SER A 59 -2.82 0.44 4.02
N GLN A 60 -3.49 0.76 2.92
CA GLN A 60 -4.84 1.35 2.95
C GLN A 60 -5.85 0.40 3.61
N SER A 61 -5.77 -0.91 3.36
CA SER A 61 -6.66 -1.90 3.99
C SER A 61 -6.44 -2.04 5.50
N GLY A 62 -5.24 -1.73 5.99
CA GLY A 62 -4.95 -1.64 7.43
C GLY A 62 -5.60 -0.43 8.10
N VAL A 63 -5.80 0.66 7.35
CA VAL A 63 -6.44 1.89 7.83
C VAL A 63 -7.96 1.82 7.75
N TYR A 64 -8.50 1.23 6.68
CA TYR A 64 -9.93 1.15 6.39
C TYR A 64 -10.44 -0.31 6.49
N PRO A 65 -11.04 -0.73 7.63
CA PRO A 65 -11.50 -2.11 7.82
C PRO A 65 -12.51 -2.59 6.78
N ASP A 66 -13.36 -1.68 6.29
CA ASP A 66 -14.34 -1.98 5.24
C ASP A 66 -13.65 -2.34 3.92
N LEU A 67 -12.50 -1.71 3.60
CA LEU A 67 -11.65 -2.10 2.47
C LEU A 67 -11.06 -3.49 2.66
N ALA A 68 -10.56 -3.80 3.85
CA ALA A 68 -10.09 -5.16 4.14
C ALA A 68 -11.21 -6.20 3.98
N GLY A 69 -12.42 -5.91 4.48
CA GLY A 69 -13.60 -6.75 4.30
C GLY A 69 -13.98 -6.96 2.83
N PHE A 70 -13.95 -5.88 2.06
CA PHE A 70 -14.22 -5.91 0.62
C PHE A 70 -13.20 -6.80 -0.12
N LEU A 71 -11.91 -6.61 0.13
CA LEU A 71 -10.83 -7.38 -0.49
C LEU A 71 -10.88 -8.87 -0.11
N ARG A 72 -11.20 -9.21 1.14
CA ARG A 72 -11.41 -10.61 1.54
C ARG A 72 -12.53 -11.29 0.74
N THR A 73 -13.58 -10.54 0.42
CA THR A 73 -14.76 -11.08 -0.27
C THR A 73 -14.57 -11.15 -1.78
N ARG A 74 -13.88 -10.17 -2.38
CA ARG A 74 -13.73 -10.04 -3.85
C ARG A 74 -12.38 -10.52 -4.38
N GLY A 75 -11.41 -10.76 -3.50
CA GLY A 75 -10.01 -10.97 -3.87
C GLY A 75 -9.27 -9.66 -4.14
N MET A 76 -8.02 -9.79 -4.55
CA MET A 76 -7.18 -8.64 -4.91
C MET A 76 -7.53 -8.13 -6.32
N PRO A 77 -7.60 -6.81 -6.54
CA PRO A 77 -7.72 -6.25 -7.87
C PRO A 77 -6.42 -6.45 -8.67
N ASP A 78 -6.51 -6.30 -9.99
CA ASP A 78 -5.35 -6.27 -10.89
C ASP A 78 -4.64 -4.90 -10.84
N PHE A 79 -5.40 -3.82 -10.70
CA PHE A 79 -4.88 -2.45 -10.61
C PHE A 79 -5.57 -1.63 -9.53
N LEU A 80 -4.83 -0.69 -8.98
CA LEU A 80 -5.25 0.31 -8.01
C LEU A 80 -4.97 1.69 -8.59
N ALA A 81 -5.98 2.55 -8.70
CA ALA A 81 -5.74 3.98 -8.90
C ALA A 81 -5.98 4.72 -7.58
N GLU A 82 -5.08 5.65 -7.23
CA GLU A 82 -5.25 6.52 -6.07
C GLU A 82 -5.24 7.98 -6.52
N THR A 83 -6.16 8.77 -5.98
CA THR A 83 -6.14 10.24 -6.13
C THR A 83 -6.59 10.89 -4.83
N SER A 84 -6.00 12.02 -4.48
CA SER A 84 -6.43 12.80 -3.33
C SER A 84 -6.63 14.27 -3.68
N THR A 85 -7.77 14.83 -3.25
CA THR A 85 -8.11 16.24 -3.46
C THR A 85 -8.70 16.82 -2.19
N HIS A 86 -8.14 17.93 -1.69
CA HIS A 86 -8.71 18.75 -0.62
C HIS A 86 -9.36 17.94 0.52
N ASN A 87 -8.61 17.01 1.12
CA ASN A 87 -9.03 16.13 2.22
C ASN A 87 -9.98 14.96 1.86
N ARG A 88 -10.09 14.61 0.58
CA ARG A 88 -10.79 13.40 0.13
C ARG A 88 -9.79 12.48 -0.56
N HIS A 89 -9.81 11.20 -0.18
CA HIS A 89 -8.98 10.17 -0.80
C HIS A 89 -9.89 9.21 -1.56
N PHE A 90 -9.59 8.99 -2.84
CA PHE A 90 -10.35 8.13 -3.72
C PHE A 90 -9.47 6.99 -4.21
N LEU A 91 -10.04 5.79 -4.20
CA LEU A 91 -9.43 4.59 -4.77
C LEU A 91 -10.29 4.11 -5.94
N ILE A 92 -9.68 3.58 -6.99
CA ILE A 92 -10.38 2.79 -8.00
C ILE A 92 -9.73 1.41 -8.08
N LEU A 93 -10.52 0.37 -7.83
CA LEU A 93 -10.09 -1.03 -7.85
C LEU A 93 -10.52 -1.67 -9.17
N TYR A 94 -9.57 -2.05 -10.02
CA TYR A 94 -9.86 -2.68 -11.32
C TYR A 94 -9.66 -4.20 -11.26
N TYR A 95 -10.71 -4.95 -11.64
CA TYR A 95 -10.71 -6.40 -11.79
C TYR A 95 -10.86 -6.74 -13.27
N LEU A 96 -9.74 -6.93 -13.96
CA LEU A 96 -9.70 -7.07 -15.42
C LEU A 96 -10.40 -8.35 -15.89
N ASN A 97 -10.19 -9.47 -15.19
CA ASN A 97 -10.81 -10.74 -15.56
C ASN A 97 -12.35 -10.68 -15.48
N ALA A 98 -12.88 -9.97 -14.49
CA ALA A 98 -14.32 -9.75 -14.34
C ALA A 98 -14.84 -8.56 -15.17
N ARG A 99 -13.95 -7.77 -15.77
CA ARG A 99 -14.24 -6.49 -16.43
C ARG A 99 -15.05 -5.53 -15.56
N ARG A 100 -14.73 -5.49 -14.27
CA ARG A 100 -15.42 -4.69 -13.26
C ARG A 100 -14.45 -3.76 -12.56
N ALA A 101 -14.88 -2.54 -12.30
CA ALA A 101 -14.18 -1.60 -11.44
C ALA A 101 -15.09 -1.13 -10.30
N TYR A 102 -14.49 -0.77 -9.17
CA TYR A 102 -15.18 -0.22 -8.02
C TYR A 102 -14.50 1.09 -7.64
N SER A 103 -15.27 2.16 -7.47
CA SER A 103 -14.74 3.39 -6.88
C SER A 103 -14.96 3.33 -5.37
N CYS A 104 -13.95 3.79 -4.64
CA CYS A 104 -13.99 3.87 -3.19
C CYS A 104 -13.69 5.30 -2.79
N ARG A 105 -14.45 5.84 -1.84
CA ARG A 105 -14.23 7.19 -1.31
C ARG A 105 -14.02 7.09 0.19
N ALA A 106 -12.82 7.45 0.64
CA ALA A 106 -12.56 7.60 2.06
C ALA A 106 -13.29 8.86 2.56
N LYS A 107 -13.99 8.71 3.68
CA LYS A 107 -14.44 9.85 4.46
C LYS A 107 -13.23 10.50 5.15
N ALA A 108 -13.43 11.66 5.78
CA ALA A 108 -12.37 12.36 6.50
C ALA A 108 -11.53 11.39 7.35
N ALA A 109 -10.22 11.60 7.40
CA ALA A 109 -9.25 10.66 7.98
C ALA A 109 -9.59 10.19 9.42
N SER A 110 -10.32 11.00 10.18
CA SER A 110 -10.80 10.67 11.53
C SER A 110 -11.81 9.53 11.60
N THR A 111 -12.50 9.20 10.51
CA THR A 111 -13.63 8.27 10.52
C THR A 111 -13.28 6.83 10.16
N ARG A 112 -12.10 6.57 9.55
CA ARG A 112 -11.68 5.24 9.06
C ARG A 112 -12.74 4.49 8.23
N GLN A 113 -13.66 5.23 7.62
CA GLN A 113 -14.72 4.70 6.78
C GLN A 113 -14.41 4.93 5.30
N ILE A 114 -14.75 3.95 4.48
CA ILE A 114 -14.68 4.05 3.03
C ILE A 114 -16.00 3.60 2.42
N GLU A 115 -16.54 4.41 1.52
CA GLU A 115 -17.76 4.10 0.79
C GLU A 115 -17.41 3.50 -0.57
N PHE A 116 -18.20 2.52 -1.03
CA PHE A 116 -17.99 1.85 -2.31
C PHE A 116 -19.12 2.16 -3.27
N THR A 117 -18.78 2.40 -4.53
CA THR A 117 -19.74 2.52 -5.64
C THR A 117 -19.33 1.60 -6.79
N GLY A 118 -20.34 1.05 -7.47
CA GLY A 118 -20.17 0.11 -8.58
C GLY A 118 -20.90 -1.22 -8.36
N PRO A 119 -20.58 -2.27 -9.15
CA PRO A 119 -19.49 -2.31 -10.12
C PRO A 119 -19.75 -1.46 -11.37
N TYR A 120 -18.71 -0.77 -11.83
CA TYR A 120 -18.68 -0.17 -13.15
C TYR A 120 -18.11 -1.15 -14.17
N ARG A 121 -18.63 -1.11 -15.39
CA ARG A 121 -18.12 -1.94 -16.48
C ARG A 121 -16.86 -1.31 -17.05
N ILE A 122 -15.76 -2.06 -17.06
CA ILE A 122 -14.52 -1.64 -17.75
C ILE A 122 -14.76 -1.69 -19.27
N THR A 123 -14.52 -0.58 -19.95
CA THR A 123 -14.66 -0.49 -21.40
C THR A 123 -13.61 -1.36 -22.10
N ARG A 124 -13.82 -1.67 -23.39
CA ARG A 124 -12.83 -2.43 -24.17
C ARG A 124 -11.50 -1.68 -24.28
N ARG A 125 -11.55 -0.35 -24.34
CA ARG A 125 -10.37 0.51 -24.43
C ARG A 125 -9.55 0.47 -23.14
N GLU A 126 -10.20 0.63 -21.99
CA GLU A 126 -9.53 0.55 -20.69
C GLU A 126 -8.95 -0.84 -20.43
N ASP A 127 -9.69 -1.91 -20.71
CA ASP A 127 -9.20 -3.28 -20.52
C ASP A 127 -7.93 -3.55 -21.36
N ARG A 128 -7.92 -3.08 -22.62
CA ARG A 128 -6.73 -3.17 -23.48
C ARG A 128 -5.55 -2.42 -22.88
N LEU A 129 -5.72 -1.16 -22.52
CA LEU A 129 -4.67 -0.30 -21.97
C LEU A 129 -4.07 -0.88 -20.69
N LEU A 130 -4.91 -1.34 -19.76
CA LEU A 130 -4.44 -1.92 -18.50
C LEU A 130 -3.72 -3.25 -18.72
N ARG A 131 -4.15 -4.07 -19.68
CA ARG A 131 -3.43 -5.31 -20.05
C ARG A 131 -2.07 -5.02 -20.68
N GLU A 132 -1.97 -4.02 -21.53
CA GLU A 132 -0.71 -3.56 -22.11
C GLU A 132 0.25 -3.09 -21.02
N PHE A 133 -0.22 -2.29 -20.06
CA PHE A 133 0.59 -1.89 -18.89
C PHE A 133 1.09 -3.09 -18.08
N ARG A 134 0.24 -4.09 -17.85
CA ARG A 134 0.63 -5.32 -17.16
C ARG A 134 1.73 -6.07 -17.92
N GLN A 135 1.61 -6.17 -19.24
CA GLN A 135 2.60 -6.85 -20.09
C GLN A 135 3.94 -6.11 -20.11
N GLN A 136 3.92 -4.78 -20.23
CA GLN A 136 5.13 -3.95 -20.15
C GLN A 136 5.84 -4.10 -18.80
N ALA A 137 5.09 -4.10 -17.70
CA ALA A 137 5.64 -4.32 -16.36
C ALA A 137 6.26 -5.72 -16.21
N ALA A 138 5.65 -6.75 -16.81
CA ALA A 138 6.21 -8.10 -16.83
C ALA A 138 7.51 -8.17 -17.66
N GLY A 139 7.53 -7.54 -18.84
CA GLY A 139 8.71 -7.48 -19.70
C GLY A 139 9.91 -6.80 -19.02
N ARG A 140 9.68 -5.69 -18.29
CA ARG A 140 10.73 -5.01 -17.53
C ARG A 140 11.35 -5.88 -16.43
N LEU A 141 10.53 -6.72 -15.78
CA LEU A 141 11.02 -7.63 -14.74
C LEU A 141 11.80 -8.80 -15.32
N ALA A 142 11.35 -9.32 -16.46
CA ALA A 142 12.06 -10.38 -17.17
C ALA A 142 13.42 -9.91 -17.71
N ALA A 143 13.54 -8.63 -18.10
CA ALA A 143 14.78 -8.05 -18.61
C ALA A 143 15.84 -7.78 -17.52
N GLY A 144 15.46 -7.73 -16.25
CA GLY A 144 16.36 -7.45 -15.12
C GLY A 144 16.95 -6.03 -15.13
N PRO A 145 17.70 -5.65 -14.08
CA PRO A 145 18.28 -4.29 -13.94
C PRO A 145 19.40 -3.97 -14.95
N ALA A 146 19.87 -4.95 -15.73
CA ALA A 146 20.93 -4.74 -16.73
C ALA A 146 20.45 -4.03 -18.00
N ALA A 147 19.14 -3.91 -18.22
CA ALA A 147 18.57 -3.34 -19.46
C ALA A 147 18.23 -1.84 -19.37
N SER A 148 18.46 -1.17 -18.23
CA SER A 148 18.22 0.27 -18.07
C SER A 148 19.48 1.13 -18.28
N GLY A 149 20.47 0.61 -19.01
CA GLY A 149 21.47 1.45 -19.66
C GLY A 149 20.85 2.11 -20.89
N ALA A 150 20.17 3.24 -20.69
CA ALA A 150 19.86 4.15 -21.78
C ALA A 150 21.05 5.12 -21.96
N PRO A 151 21.35 5.54 -23.21
CA PRO A 151 22.44 6.46 -23.56
C PRO A 151 22.25 7.87 -22.98
#